data_AF-A0A7S3YC81-F1
#
_entry.id   AF-A0A7S3YC81-F1
#
_cell.length_a   1.000
_cell.length_b   1.000
_cell.length_c   1.000
_cell.angle_alpha   90.00
_cell.angle_beta   90.00
_cell.angle_gamma   90.00
#
_symmetry.space_group_name_H-M   'P 1'
#
loop_
_entity.id
_entity.type
_entity.pdbx_description
1 polymer ?
#
loop_
_entity_poly.entity_id
_entity_poly.type
_entity_poly.pdbx_seq_one_letter_code
_entity_poly.pdbx_strand_id
1 'polypeptide(L)'
;EHQSSPGGWQVTYPLIGGWEGPAVPTHFYKVLCVEAAPAPSVDHHNDNNKLPNLEQQQSQKYYAAFVLPNQALDESTPLTDFLVPISWLERAAGIRFFPGLLPPEAAAV
;
A
#
# COMPACT_ATOMS: atom_id res chain seq x y z
N GLU A 1 -17.63 2.11 14.23
CA GLU A 1 -18.38 0.84 14.30
C GLU A 1 -19.43 0.95 15.41
N HIS A 2 -20.69 0.59 15.17
CA HIS A 2 -21.73 0.56 16.20
C HIS A 2 -22.15 -0.90 16.41
N GLN A 3 -21.90 -1.45 17.60
CA GLN A 3 -22.33 -2.79 17.97
C GLN A 3 -23.85 -2.83 18.16
N SER A 4 -24.54 -3.60 17.33
CA SER A 4 -25.93 -4.01 17.52
C SER A 4 -25.96 -5.56 17.60
N SER A 5 -25.86 -6.11 18.82
CA SER A 5 -26.05 -7.50 19.35
C SER A 5 -26.11 -8.75 18.43
N PRO A 6 -25.75 -9.98 18.89
CA PRO A 6 -24.56 -10.45 19.60
C PRO A 6 -23.63 -11.28 18.66
N GLY A 7 -22.33 -10.96 18.64
CA GLY A 7 -21.26 -11.86 18.17
C GLY A 7 -20.85 -11.81 16.69
N GLY A 8 -21.64 -11.20 15.81
CA GLY A 8 -21.32 -11.07 14.38
C GLY A 8 -20.58 -9.78 14.04
N TRP A 9 -19.69 -9.83 13.04
CA TRP A 9 -19.09 -8.64 12.43
C TRP A 9 -20.04 -8.09 11.36
N GLN A 10 -20.39 -6.80 11.44
CA GLN A 10 -21.26 -6.13 10.48
C GLN A 10 -20.55 -4.94 9.82
N VAL A 11 -20.78 -4.77 8.52
CA VAL A 11 -20.34 -3.60 7.76
C VAL A 11 -21.54 -2.67 7.55
N THR A 12 -21.37 -1.37 7.82
CA THR A 12 -22.38 -0.34 7.60
C THR A 12 -21.73 0.87 6.94
N TYR A 13 -22.38 1.41 5.92
CA TYR A 13 -21.95 2.62 5.23
C TYR A 13 -23.18 3.44 4.78
N PRO A 14 -23.12 4.78 4.81
CA PRO A 14 -24.21 5.61 4.30
C PRO A 14 -24.24 5.67 2.78
N LEU A 15 -25.42 6.01 2.24
CA LEU A 15 -25.63 6.35 0.83
C LEU A 15 -26.05 7.82 0.72
N ILE A 16 -25.50 8.56 -0.25
CA ILE A 16 -25.84 9.98 -0.46
C ILE A 16 -27.08 10.09 -1.34
N GLY A 17 -28.15 10.73 -0.86
CA GLY A 17 -29.32 11.03 -1.70
C GLY A 17 -30.31 9.86 -1.87
N GLY A 18 -30.17 8.78 -1.10
CA GLY A 18 -31.10 7.64 -1.10
C GLY A 18 -30.45 6.33 -1.52
N TRP A 19 -31.27 5.32 -1.82
CA TRP A 19 -30.82 3.94 -2.07
C TRP A 19 -30.07 3.75 -3.41
N GLU A 20 -30.32 4.62 -4.39
CA GLU A 20 -29.55 4.71 -5.65
C GLU A 20 -28.33 5.62 -5.53
N GLY A 21 -28.12 6.19 -4.34
CA GLY A 21 -27.05 7.12 -4.04
C GLY A 21 -25.68 6.47 -4.04
N PRO A 22 -24.61 7.23 -4.33
CA PRO A 22 -23.26 6.69 -4.18
C PRO A 22 -23.00 6.33 -2.72
N ALA A 23 -22.34 5.19 -2.53
CA ALA A 23 -21.89 4.74 -1.21
C ALA A 23 -20.77 5.63 -0.68
N VAL A 24 -20.83 5.94 0.61
CA VAL A 24 -19.80 6.68 1.33
C VAL A 24 -18.82 5.68 1.95
N PRO A 25 -17.54 5.67 1.52
CA PRO A 25 -16.56 4.77 2.10
C PRO A 25 -16.39 5.01 3.60
N THR A 26 -16.23 3.94 4.39
CA THR A 26 -15.89 4.07 5.82
C THR A 26 -14.40 4.38 6.00
N HIS A 27 -13.58 3.84 5.11
CA HIS A 27 -12.14 4.03 5.06
C HIS A 27 -11.69 4.16 3.60
N PHE A 28 -10.56 4.85 3.41
CA PHE A 28 -9.80 4.86 2.17
C PHE A 28 -8.49 4.15 2.37
N TYR A 29 -7.93 3.61 1.29
CA TYR A 29 -6.58 3.07 1.32
C TYR A 29 -5.70 3.76 0.29
N LYS A 30 -4.40 3.74 0.54
CA LYS A 30 -3.38 4.11 -0.44
C LYS A 30 -2.22 3.14 -0.35
N VAL A 31 -1.81 2.60 -1.49
CA VAL A 31 -0.65 1.71 -1.58
C VAL A 31 0.41 2.40 -2.41
N LEU A 32 1.61 2.50 -1.85
CA LEU A 32 2.78 3.08 -2.49
C LEU A 32 3.71 1.96 -2.91
N CYS A 33 4.29 2.08 -4.10
CA CYS A 33 5.45 1.33 -4.56
C CYS A 33 6.48 2.37 -4.99
N VAL A 34 7.67 2.30 -4.42
CA VAL A 34 8.76 3.26 -4.64
C VAL A 34 9.97 2.48 -5.11
N GLU A 35 10.56 2.94 -6.20
CA GLU A 35 11.79 2.40 -6.75
C GLU A 35 12.93 3.35 -6.43
N ALA A 36 13.95 2.87 -5.73
CA ALA A 36 15.14 3.67 -5.46
C ALA A 36 15.97 3.80 -6.74
N ALA A 37 16.57 4.99 -6.90
CA ALA A 37 17.55 5.21 -7.95
C ALA A 37 18.66 4.13 -7.86
N PRO A 38 19.15 3.64 -9.01
CA PRO A 38 20.26 2.68 -9.02
C PRO A 38 21.43 3.27 -8.23
N ALA A 39 22.00 2.48 -7.33
CA ALA A 39 23.21 2.89 -6.64
C ALA A 39 24.31 3.12 -7.70
N PRO A 40 25.07 4.22 -7.64
CA PRO A 40 26.22 4.40 -8.53
C PRO A 40 27.14 3.20 -8.34
N SER A 41 27.43 2.49 -9.42
CA SER A 41 28.39 1.38 -9.41
C SER A 41 29.77 1.94 -9.08
N VAL A 42 30.20 1.79 -7.81
CA VAL A 42 31.57 2.10 -7.41
C VAL A 42 32.43 0.90 -7.79
N ASP A 43 32.87 0.86 -9.05
CA ASP A 43 33.83 -0.15 -9.50
C ASP A 43 35.22 0.22 -8.97
N HIS A 44 35.68 -0.47 -7.92
CA HIS A 44 37.03 -0.31 -7.37
C HIS A 44 38.13 -0.99 -8.21
N HIS A 45 37.82 -1.51 -9.40
CA HIS A 45 38.80 -2.03 -10.35
C HIS A 45 38.71 -1.26 -11.68
N ASN A 46 39.80 -0.54 -11.98
CA ASN A 46 40.02 0.22 -13.21
C ASN A 46 40.26 -0.75 -14.40
N ASP A 47 39.20 -1.39 -14.88
CA ASP A 47 39.20 -2.03 -16.19
C ASP A 47 38.47 -1.12 -17.18
N ASN A 48 39.25 -0.31 -17.90
CA ASN A 48 38.86 0.78 -18.80
C ASN A 48 37.95 0.41 -20.00
N ASN A 49 37.24 -0.72 -20.00
CA ASN A 49 36.44 -1.09 -21.16
C ASN A 49 35.16 -1.89 -20.88
N LYS A 50 34.63 -1.88 -19.65
CA LYS A 50 33.30 -2.44 -19.39
C LYS A 50 32.30 -1.29 -19.30
N LEU A 51 31.52 -1.08 -20.36
CA LEU A 51 30.32 -0.23 -20.23
C LEU A 51 29.50 -0.81 -19.06
N PRO A 52 29.04 0.04 -18.12
CA PRO A 52 28.13 -0.42 -17.09
C PRO A 52 26.94 -1.07 -17.79
N ASN A 53 26.63 -2.32 -17.43
CA ASN A 53 25.46 -2.99 -17.93
C ASN A 53 24.22 -2.31 -17.30
N LEU A 54 23.73 -1.26 -17.96
CA LEU A 54 22.59 -0.47 -17.54
C LEU A 54 21.29 -1.30 -17.46
N GLU A 55 21.25 -2.48 -18.07
CA GLU A 55 20.05 -3.31 -18.17
C GLU A 55 19.84 -4.26 -16.97
N GLN A 56 20.79 -4.40 -16.05
CA GLN A 56 20.72 -5.43 -14.99
C GLN A 56 20.85 -4.92 -13.55
N GLN A 57 20.96 -3.61 -13.32
CA GLN A 57 20.84 -3.08 -11.96
C GLN A 57 19.37 -3.12 -11.54
N GLN A 58 18.96 -4.23 -10.91
CA GLN A 58 17.68 -4.30 -10.23
C GLN A 58 17.65 -3.22 -9.16
N SER A 59 16.85 -2.19 -9.42
CA SER A 59 16.56 -1.12 -8.49
C SER A 59 15.84 -1.67 -7.26
N GLN A 60 16.30 -1.23 -6.08
CA GLN A 60 15.66 -1.62 -4.83
C GLN A 60 14.25 -1.03 -4.79
N LYS A 61 13.26 -1.89 -4.55
CA LYS A 61 11.85 -1.49 -4.43
C LYS A 61 11.42 -1.48 -2.97
N TYR A 62 10.57 -0.53 -2.63
CA TYR A 62 9.93 -0.35 -1.34
C TYR A 62 8.42 -0.25 -1.54
N TYR A 63 7.65 -0.67 -0.55
CA TYR A 63 6.20 -0.56 -0.60
C TYR A 63 5.64 -0.27 0.78
N ALA A 64 4.48 0.39 0.80
CA ALA A 64 3.76 0.70 2.02
C ALA A 64 2.26 0.76 1.71
N ALA A 65 1.43 0.23 2.61
CA ALA A 65 -0.02 0.30 2.51
C ALA A 65 -0.57 1.07 3.71
N PHE A 66 -1.50 1.98 3.43
CA PHE A 66 -2.13 2.83 4.44
C PHE A 66 -3.64 2.67 4.37
N VAL A 67 -4.31 2.69 5.52
CA VAL A 67 -5.78 2.67 5.64
C VAL A 67 -6.19 3.82 6.56
N LEU A 68 -6.94 4.77 6.00
CA LEU A 68 -7.34 6.00 6.69
C LEU A 68 -8.87 6.01 6.86
N PRO A 69 -9.38 6.39 8.04
CA PRO A 69 -10.82 6.57 8.21
C PRO A 69 -11.32 7.75 7.38
N ASN A 70 -12.55 7.66 6.86
CA ASN A 70 -13.21 8.77 6.17
C ASN A 70 -13.76 9.79 7.18
N GLN A 71 -12.86 10.44 7.90
CA GLN A 71 -13.15 11.46 8.92
C GLN A 71 -12.01 12.48 8.98
N ALA A 72 -12.25 13.58 9.70
CA ALA A 72 -11.20 14.57 9.96
C ALA A 72 -10.02 13.95 10.72
N LEU A 73 -8.79 14.29 10.30
CA LEU A 73 -7.55 13.88 10.95
C LEU A 73 -6.83 15.12 11.51
N ASP A 74 -6.26 14.97 12.70
CA ASP A 74 -5.37 15.98 13.29
C ASP A 74 -4.05 16.01 12.51
N GLU A 75 -3.51 17.20 12.26
CA GLU A 75 -2.22 17.38 11.57
C GLU A 75 -1.05 16.77 12.35
N SER A 76 -1.20 16.65 13.68
CA SER A 76 -0.21 16.01 14.55
C SER A 76 -0.27 14.47 14.52
N THR A 77 -1.30 13.87 13.93
CA THR A 77 -1.40 12.40 13.81
C THR A 77 -0.39 11.90 12.78
N PRO A 78 0.61 11.09 13.17
CA PRO A 78 1.63 10.64 12.25
C PRO A 78 1.05 9.62 11.25
N LEU A 79 1.46 9.75 9.98
CA LEU A 79 0.98 8.87 8.90
C LEU A 79 1.29 7.38 9.16
N THR A 80 2.33 7.09 9.94
CA THR A 80 2.73 5.73 10.33
C THR A 80 1.67 4.99 11.13
N ASP A 81 0.77 5.69 11.81
CA ASP A 81 -0.31 5.07 12.60
C ASP A 81 -1.34 4.37 11.70
N PHE A 82 -1.37 4.71 10.40
CA PHE A 82 -2.26 4.13 9.41
C PHE A 82 -1.61 3.03 8.58
N LEU A 83 -0.36 2.64 8.89
CA LEU A 83 0.33 1.56 8.19
C LEU A 83 -0.36 0.23 8.47
N VAL A 84 -0.59 -0.53 7.40
CA VAL A 84 -1.12 -1.89 7.49
C VAL A 84 -0.28 -2.85 6.67
N PRO A 85 -0.25 -4.13 7.04
CA PRO A 85 0.06 -5.22 6.14
C PRO A 85 -0.65 -5.08 4.80
N ILE A 86 0.09 -5.03 3.69
CA ILE A 86 -0.53 -5.02 2.36
C ILE A 86 -1.37 -6.29 2.14
N SER A 87 -0.96 -7.40 2.76
CA SER A 87 -1.70 -8.67 2.83
C SER A 87 -3.12 -8.54 3.37
N TRP A 88 -3.29 -7.69 4.38
CA TRP A 88 -4.57 -7.45 5.01
C TRP A 88 -5.44 -6.62 4.08
N LEU A 89 -4.85 -5.61 3.44
CA LEU A 89 -5.56 -4.76 2.50
C LEU A 89 -6.01 -5.52 1.25
N GLU A 90 -5.18 -6.40 0.69
CA GLU A 90 -5.56 -7.26 -0.45
C GLU A 90 -6.75 -8.15 -0.11
N ARG A 91 -6.76 -8.73 1.10
CA ARG A 91 -7.87 -9.56 1.61
C ARG A 91 -9.14 -8.74 1.78
N ALA A 92 -9.05 -7.52 2.33
CA ALA A 92 -10.19 -6.66 2.57
C ALA A 92 -10.78 -6.08 1.26
N ALA A 93 -9.91 -5.71 0.32
CA ALA A 93 -10.30 -5.09 -0.95
C ALA A 93 -10.65 -6.10 -2.05
N GLY A 94 -10.25 -7.37 -1.89
CA GLY A 94 -10.48 -8.41 -2.89
C GLY A 94 -9.65 -8.26 -4.16
N ILE A 95 -8.51 -7.56 -4.09
CA ILE A 95 -7.62 -7.29 -5.23
C ILE A 95 -6.17 -7.59 -4.87
N ARG A 96 -5.32 -7.74 -5.91
CA ARG A 96 -3.87 -7.93 -5.80
C ARG A 96 -3.16 -6.65 -6.21
N PHE A 97 -2.27 -6.14 -5.37
CA PHE A 97 -1.50 -4.92 -5.69
C PHE A 97 -0.18 -5.27 -6.37
N PHE A 98 0.16 -4.52 -7.41
CA PHE A 98 1.44 -4.60 -8.12
C PHE A 98 1.91 -6.04 -8.45
N PRO A 99 1.07 -6.85 -9.13
CA PRO A 99 1.42 -8.22 -9.47
C PRO A 99 2.72 -8.25 -10.31
N GLY A 100 3.66 -9.10 -9.90
CA GLY A 100 4.98 -9.21 -10.56
C GLY A 100 6.03 -8.19 -10.11
N LEU A 101 5.65 -7.17 -9.32
CA LEU A 101 6.59 -6.22 -8.71
C LEU A 101 6.82 -6.51 -7.22
N LEU A 102 5.81 -7.05 -6.53
CA LEU A 102 5.93 -7.45 -5.14
C LEU A 102 6.24 -8.95 -5.02
N PRO A 103 7.14 -9.35 -4.10
CA PRO A 103 7.35 -10.76 -3.83
C PRO A 103 6.07 -11.38 -3.26
N PRO A 104 5.80 -12.68 -3.48
CA PRO A 104 4.61 -13.35 -2.96
C PRO A 104 4.42 -13.21 -1.44
N GLU A 105 5.53 -13.08 -0.70
CA GLU A 105 5.59 -12.94 0.75
C GLU A 105 5.31 -11.52 1.26
N ALA A 106 5.38 -10.48 0.40
CA ALA A 106 4.89 -9.15 0.75
C ALA A 106 3.40 -9.20 1.14
N ALA A 107 2.68 -10.21 0.66
CA ALA A 107 1.31 -10.51 1.06
C ALA A 107 1.20 -11.33 2.37
N ALA A 108 2.20 -11.34 3.26
CA ALA A 108 2.16 -12.15 4.49
C ALA A 108 2.65 -11.47 5.80
N VAL A 109 3.14 -10.23 5.79
CA VAL A 109 3.56 -9.51 7.02
C VAL A 109 2.55 -8.45 7.40
#